data_AF-U2P519-F1
#
_entry.id   AF-U2P519-F1
#
_cell.length_a   1.000
_cell.length_b   1.000
_cell.length_c   1.000
_cell.angle_alpha   90.00
_cell.angle_beta   90.00
_cell.angle_gamma   90.00
#
_symmetry.space_group_name_H-M   'P 1'
#
loop_
_entity.id
_entity.type
_entity.pdbx_description
1 polymer ?
#
loop_
_entity_poly.entity_id
_entity_poly.type
_entity_poly.pdbx_seq_one_letter_code
_entity_poly.pdbx_strand_id
1 'polypeptide(L)'
;MSSGIFAHNISDMAQQVILSCSIKNIRDGEVQACFSKSCEVWEEVGNYKTEEVLLQAKMSKGKSLEIKFLPKEERKDKAHCTIVLQLFTAKRENNEWVTDKSGPSITLIFDETTTGIGTLNTDKTINYNVYSLDGRLIGKSLPSLQGLAKGTYIIKKINDKRVISTEKKIVQ
;
A
#
# COMPACT_ATOMS: atom_id res chain seq x y z
N MET A 1 0.30 13.35 -10.34
CA MET A 1 -0.51 12.16 -10.67
C MET A 1 -1.57 12.02 -9.58
N SER A 2 -2.84 11.79 -9.91
CA SER A 2 -3.89 11.52 -8.90
C SER A 2 -3.62 10.16 -8.26
N SER A 3 -3.83 10.05 -6.94
CA SER A 3 -3.66 8.79 -6.18
C SER A 3 -4.57 7.66 -6.66
N GLY A 4 -5.68 7.97 -7.37
CA GLY A 4 -6.66 6.98 -7.82
C GLY A 4 -7.48 6.35 -6.69
N ILE A 5 -7.42 6.89 -5.48
CA ILE A 5 -8.14 6.39 -4.30
C ILE A 5 -9.42 7.20 -4.10
N PHE A 6 -10.55 6.49 -3.92
CA PHE A 6 -11.87 7.11 -3.79
C PHE A 6 -12.70 6.47 -2.68
N ALA A 7 -13.33 7.29 -1.85
CA ALA A 7 -14.34 6.88 -0.88
C ALA A 7 -15.72 6.84 -1.54
N HIS A 8 -16.37 5.67 -1.54
CA HIS A 8 -17.71 5.50 -2.08
C HIS A 8 -18.69 5.16 -0.96
N ASN A 9 -19.78 5.92 -0.86
CA ASN A 9 -20.93 5.49 -0.08
C ASN A 9 -21.93 4.79 -1.01
N ILE A 10 -21.96 3.46 -0.92
CA ILE A 10 -22.86 2.61 -1.70
C ILE A 10 -24.21 2.36 -0.99
N SER A 11 -24.39 2.87 0.22
CA SER A 11 -25.62 2.68 1.00
C SER A 11 -26.75 3.59 0.50
N ASP A 12 -27.97 3.27 0.94
CA ASP A 12 -29.19 4.04 0.62
C ASP A 12 -29.28 5.39 1.36
N MET A 13 -28.40 5.65 2.33
CA MET A 13 -28.44 6.86 3.15
C MET A 13 -27.14 7.65 3.05
N ALA A 14 -27.22 8.97 3.08
CA ALA A 14 -26.05 9.82 3.16
C ALA A 14 -25.34 9.60 4.51
N GLN A 15 -24.01 9.66 4.51
CA GLN A 15 -23.20 9.40 5.70
C GLN A 15 -22.17 10.50 5.89
N GLN A 16 -22.09 11.02 7.11
CA GLN A 16 -20.98 11.86 7.52
C GLN A 16 -19.80 10.95 7.87
N VAL A 17 -18.62 11.30 7.35
CA VAL A 17 -17.40 10.52 7.59
C VAL A 17 -16.23 11.43 7.96
N ILE A 18 -15.29 10.88 8.72
CA ILE A 18 -14.00 11.50 9.03
C ILE A 18 -12.93 10.54 8.55
N LEU A 19 -11.91 11.06 7.87
CA LEU A 19 -10.72 10.29 7.53
C LEU A 19 -9.69 10.42 8.64
N SER A 20 -9.27 9.31 9.22
CA SER A 20 -8.07 9.25 10.05
C SER A 20 -6.85 8.92 9.20
N CYS A 21 -5.76 9.63 9.46
CA CYS A 21 -4.45 9.41 8.87
C CYS A 21 -3.44 9.11 9.99
N SER A 22 -2.96 7.88 10.07
CA SER A 22 -1.95 7.45 11.04
C SER A 22 -0.61 7.25 10.33
N ILE A 23 0.30 8.20 10.50
CA ILE A 23 1.69 8.06 10.03
C ILE A 23 2.40 7.14 11.02
N LYS A 24 2.82 5.95 10.57
CA LYS A 24 3.49 4.94 11.41
C LYS A 24 5.00 5.06 11.35
N ASN A 25 5.52 5.51 10.22
CA ASN A 25 6.93 5.77 10.00
C ASN A 25 7.05 6.86 8.93
N ILE A 26 7.97 7.80 9.11
CA ILE A 26 8.34 8.79 8.11
C ILE A 26 9.83 9.10 8.25
N ARG A 27 10.54 9.10 7.11
CA ARG A 27 11.95 9.47 7.01
C ARG A 27 12.16 10.30 5.75
N ASP A 28 12.81 11.45 5.91
CA ASP A 28 13.24 12.35 4.83
C ASP A 28 12.13 12.73 3.84
N GLY A 29 10.96 13.03 4.37
CA GLY A 29 9.82 13.49 3.60
C GLY A 29 8.68 13.97 4.48
N GLU A 30 7.62 14.43 3.83
CA GLU A 30 6.37 14.87 4.44
C GLU A 30 5.18 14.22 3.72
N VAL A 31 4.04 14.15 4.41
CA VAL A 31 2.81 13.58 3.87
C VAL A 31 1.79 14.68 3.70
N GLN A 32 1.27 14.85 2.49
CA GLN A 32 0.08 15.64 2.24
C GLN A 32 -1.12 14.70 2.08
N ALA A 33 -2.19 14.92 2.84
CA ALA A 33 -3.46 14.25 2.65
C ALA A 33 -4.58 15.25 2.40
N CYS A 34 -5.26 15.08 1.27
CA CYS A 34 -6.39 15.90 0.85
C CYS A 34 -7.65 15.05 0.79
N PHE A 35 -8.67 15.43 1.55
CA PHE A 35 -9.98 14.82 1.51
C PHE A 35 -11.06 15.88 1.37
N SER A 36 -11.79 15.86 0.25
CA SER A 36 -12.73 16.91 -0.12
C SER A 36 -12.06 18.29 -0.31
N LYS A 37 -12.19 19.22 0.63
CA LYS A 37 -11.64 20.58 0.53
C LYS A 37 -10.44 20.82 1.45
N SER A 38 -10.27 20.00 2.49
CA SER A 38 -9.14 20.10 3.41
C SER A 38 -7.93 19.36 2.84
N CYS A 39 -6.79 20.04 2.80
CA CYS A 39 -5.49 19.49 2.47
C CYS A 39 -4.53 19.81 3.61
N GLU A 40 -4.10 18.79 4.33
CA GLU A 40 -3.20 18.94 5.47
C GLU A 40 -1.84 18.31 5.13
N VAL A 41 -0.78 18.88 5.69
CA VAL A 41 0.60 18.39 5.55
C VAL A 41 1.14 18.05 6.93
N TRP A 42 1.75 16.87 7.03
CA TRP A 42 2.32 16.38 8.28
C TRP A 42 3.72 15.80 8.04
N GLU A 43 4.65 16.17 8.92
CA GLU A 43 6.06 15.74 8.84
C GLU A 43 6.42 14.70 9.91
N GLU A 44 5.53 14.42 10.85
CA GLU A 44 5.82 13.62 12.03
C GLU A 44 4.96 12.35 12.12
N VAL A 45 5.49 11.35 12.84
CA VAL A 45 4.73 10.15 13.23
C VAL A 45 3.61 10.59 14.17
N GLY A 46 2.37 10.23 13.84
CA GLY A 46 1.23 10.72 14.57
C GLY A 46 -0.09 10.17 14.06
N ASN A 47 -1.17 10.53 14.75
CA ASN A 47 -2.55 10.25 14.34
C ASN A 47 -3.27 11.56 14.10
N TYR A 48 -3.69 11.76 12.87
CA TYR A 48 -4.37 12.96 12.40
C TYR A 48 -5.77 12.59 11.93
N LYS A 49 -6.64 13.60 11.87
CA LYS A 49 -8.00 13.47 11.36
C LYS A 49 -8.29 14.66 10.45
N THR A 50 -9.04 14.41 9.38
CA THR A 50 -9.63 15.48 8.57
C THR A 50 -10.89 16.02 9.24
N GLU A 51 -11.40 17.13 8.71
CA GLU A 51 -12.77 17.55 8.97
C GLU A 51 -13.79 16.49 8.48
N GLU A 52 -15.05 16.66 8.87
CA GLU A 52 -16.11 15.79 8.40
C GLU A 52 -16.42 16.03 6.91
N VAL A 53 -16.80 14.96 6.24
CA VAL A 53 -17.23 15.02 4.85
C VAL A 53 -18.53 14.25 4.71
N LEU A 54 -19.52 14.89 4.08
CA LEU A 54 -20.76 14.23 3.70
C LEU A 54 -20.55 13.41 2.43
N LEU A 55 -20.70 12.09 2.54
CA LEU A 55 -20.81 11.18 1.40
C LEU A 55 -22.29 10.91 1.10
N GLN A 56 -22.74 11.32 -0.08
CA GLN A 56 -24.14 11.15 -0.50
C GLN A 56 -24.53 9.66 -0.59
N ALA A 57 -25.82 9.36 -0.52
CA ALA A 57 -26.30 8.01 -0.78
C ALA A 57 -25.99 7.57 -2.21
N LYS A 58 -25.75 6.28 -2.43
CA LYS A 58 -25.60 5.64 -3.76
C LYS A 58 -24.66 6.40 -4.70
N MET A 59 -23.47 6.77 -4.23
CA MET A 59 -22.51 7.52 -5.05
C MET A 59 -22.03 6.69 -6.24
N SER A 60 -22.34 7.14 -7.45
CA SER A 60 -21.79 6.59 -8.70
C SER A 60 -20.35 7.05 -8.96
N LYS A 61 -19.96 8.20 -8.39
CA LYS A 61 -18.59 8.72 -8.37
C LYS A 61 -18.18 8.94 -6.92
N GLY A 62 -17.15 8.23 -6.48
CA GLY A 62 -16.59 8.38 -5.15
C GLY A 62 -15.97 9.75 -4.91
N LYS A 63 -15.81 10.10 -3.64
CA LYS A 63 -15.05 11.28 -3.22
C LYS A 63 -13.56 10.95 -3.28
N SER A 64 -12.77 11.72 -4.03
CA SER A 64 -11.34 11.50 -4.16
C SER A 64 -10.62 11.69 -2.83
N LEU A 65 -9.64 10.84 -2.57
CA LEU A 65 -8.67 10.96 -1.50
C LEU A 65 -7.28 11.05 -2.11
N GLU A 66 -6.70 12.24 -2.12
CA GLU A 66 -5.37 12.47 -2.66
C GLU A 66 -4.34 12.41 -1.54
N ILE A 67 -3.35 11.52 -1.69
CA ILE A 67 -2.26 11.33 -0.75
C ILE A 67 -0.97 11.50 -1.52
N LYS A 68 -0.09 12.36 -1.04
CA LYS A 68 1.26 12.54 -1.56
C LYS A 68 2.25 12.30 -0.46
N PHE A 69 3.28 11.53 -0.79
CA PHE A 69 4.52 11.56 -0.05
C PHE A 69 5.50 12.47 -0.82
N LEU A 70 6.02 13.46 -0.12
CA LEU A 70 6.92 14.48 -0.66
C LEU A 70 8.30 14.28 -0.01
N PRO A 71 9.18 13.50 -0.65
CA PRO A 71 10.62 13.56 -0.44
C PRO A 71 11.22 14.95 -0.16
N LYS A 72 12.08 15.07 0.86
CA LYS A 72 12.94 16.25 1.03
C LYS A 72 14.04 16.23 -0.04
N GLU A 73 14.31 17.38 -0.68
CA GLU A 73 15.27 17.46 -1.80
C GLU A 73 16.73 17.18 -1.37
N GLU A 74 17.17 17.68 -0.22
CA GLU A 74 18.55 17.55 0.30
C GLU A 74 18.77 16.32 1.21
N ARG A 75 17.99 15.26 1.02
CA ARG A 75 18.06 14.06 1.85
C ARG A 75 19.35 13.27 1.60
N LYS A 76 19.91 12.72 2.69
CA LYS A 76 21.08 11.82 2.66
C LYS A 76 20.68 10.36 2.49
N ASP A 77 19.52 9.99 3.02
CA ASP A 77 18.97 8.64 2.93
C ASP A 77 17.77 8.58 1.97
N LYS A 78 17.43 7.36 1.54
CA LYS A 78 16.23 7.10 0.74
C LYS A 78 14.98 7.41 1.56
N ALA A 79 14.01 8.11 0.98
CA ALA A 79 12.81 8.42 1.75
C ALA A 79 11.91 7.20 1.89
N HIS A 80 11.25 7.14 3.05
CA HIS A 80 10.34 6.06 3.39
C HIS A 80 9.18 6.63 4.20
N CYS A 81 7.97 6.16 3.92
CA CYS A 81 6.80 6.49 4.72
C CYS A 81 5.80 5.33 4.73
N THR A 82 5.28 5.01 5.90
CA THR A 82 4.17 4.07 6.07
C THR A 82 3.00 4.80 6.72
N ILE A 83 1.85 4.79 6.05
CA ILE A 83 0.65 5.50 6.48
C ILE A 83 -0.52 4.52 6.50
N VAL A 84 -1.32 4.57 7.56
CA VAL A 84 -2.61 3.88 7.62
C VAL A 84 -3.71 4.92 7.50
N LEU A 85 -4.57 4.75 6.52
CA LEU A 85 -5.76 5.57 6.32
C LEU A 85 -6.97 4.75 6.75
N GLN A 86 -7.89 5.37 7.50
CA GLN A 86 -9.12 4.71 7.90
C GLN A 86 -10.28 5.70 7.87
N LEU A 87 -11.34 5.33 7.17
CA LEU A 87 -12.60 6.08 7.23
C LEU A 87 -13.37 5.66 8.48
N PHE A 88 -13.97 6.64 9.14
CA PHE A 88 -14.94 6.43 10.21
C PHE A 88 -16.24 7.12 9.80
N THR A 89 -17.37 6.53 10.16
CA THR A 89 -18.61 7.31 10.23
C THR A 89 -18.47 8.35 11.34
N ALA A 90 -19.18 9.48 11.22
CA ALA A 90 -19.13 10.57 12.18
C ALA A 90 -20.50 10.83 12.79
N LYS A 91 -20.51 11.22 14.06
CA LYS A 91 -21.70 11.68 14.80
C LYS A 91 -21.40 13.00 15.48
N ARG A 92 -22.45 13.71 15.91
CA ARG A 92 -22.29 14.93 16.72
C ARG A 92 -22.28 14.61 18.21
N GLU A 93 -21.29 15.14 18.91
CA GLU A 93 -21.21 15.18 20.37
C GLU A 93 -20.84 16.61 20.78
N ASN A 94 -21.60 17.22 21.70
CA ASN A 94 -21.36 18.61 22.14
C ASN A 94 -21.19 19.63 21.00
N ASN A 95 -22.00 19.52 19.94
CA ASN A 95 -21.93 20.31 18.69
C ASN A 95 -20.65 20.12 17.84
N GLU A 96 -19.78 19.17 18.18
CA GLU A 96 -18.60 18.82 17.40
C GLU A 96 -18.78 17.48 16.68
N TRP A 97 -18.15 17.32 15.52
CA TRP A 97 -18.12 16.04 14.82
C TRP A 97 -17.03 15.15 15.39
N VAL A 98 -17.42 13.95 15.83
CA VAL A 98 -16.51 12.93 16.35
C VAL A 98 -16.66 11.63 15.59
N THR A 99 -15.60 10.82 15.59
CA THR A 99 -15.59 9.48 15.00
C THR A 99 -16.53 8.55 15.76
N ASP A 100 -17.37 7.80 15.04
CA ASP A 100 -18.33 6.83 15.58
C ASP A 100 -17.92 5.38 15.26
N LYS A 101 -18.37 4.85 14.11
CA LYS A 101 -18.07 3.47 13.70
C LYS A 101 -16.88 3.42 12.75
N SER A 102 -16.01 2.44 12.98
CA SER A 102 -14.89 2.12 12.10
C SER A 102 -15.39 1.67 10.74
N GLY A 103 -14.84 2.27 9.69
CA GLY A 103 -15.03 1.88 8.30
C GLY A 103 -13.76 1.25 7.71
N PRO A 104 -13.66 1.19 6.36
CA PRO A 104 -12.54 0.56 5.67
C PRO A 104 -11.21 1.26 5.98
N SER A 105 -10.14 0.47 5.98
CA SER A 105 -8.77 0.93 6.17
C SER A 105 -7.86 0.42 5.06
N ILE A 106 -6.89 1.25 4.68
CA ILE A 106 -5.83 0.91 3.75
C ILE A 106 -4.48 1.32 4.33
N THR A 107 -3.43 0.56 4.02
CA THR A 107 -2.04 0.92 4.36
C THR A 107 -1.32 1.28 3.08
N LEU A 108 -0.72 2.48 3.07
CA LEU A 108 0.12 2.97 1.99
C LEU A 108 1.57 2.94 2.47
N ILE A 109 2.43 2.33 1.66
CA ILE A 109 3.87 2.28 1.90
C ILE A 109 4.55 2.96 0.72
N PHE A 110 5.16 4.10 0.98
CA PHE A 110 6.02 4.81 0.05
C PHE A 110 7.45 4.45 0.39
N ASP A 111 8.10 3.68 -0.48
CA ASP A 111 9.41 3.14 -0.16
C ASP A 111 10.35 3.18 -1.36
N GLU A 112 11.24 4.16 -1.37
CA GLU A 112 12.30 4.31 -2.37
C GLU A 112 13.46 3.32 -2.16
N THR A 113 13.48 2.60 -1.04
CA THR A 113 14.40 1.48 -0.83
C THR A 113 13.97 0.24 -1.61
N THR A 114 12.70 0.14 -2.00
CA THR A 114 12.15 -1.08 -2.64
C THR A 114 12.34 -1.06 -4.16
N THR A 115 13.14 -2.00 -4.67
CA THR A 115 13.20 -2.31 -6.11
C THR A 115 12.09 -3.32 -6.45
N GLY A 116 10.82 -2.89 -6.48
CA GLY A 116 9.68 -3.61 -7.08
C GLY A 116 9.45 -5.09 -6.70
N ILE A 117 8.33 -5.37 -6.02
CA ILE A 117 7.92 -6.64 -5.39
C ILE A 117 8.69 -6.87 -4.09
N GLY A 118 8.00 -6.72 -2.95
CA GLY A 118 8.58 -6.88 -1.61
C GLY A 118 9.28 -8.22 -1.44
N THR A 119 10.58 -8.24 -1.69
CA THR A 119 11.50 -9.33 -1.43
C THR A 119 11.64 -9.46 0.08
N LEU A 120 10.98 -10.47 0.65
CA LEU A 120 11.40 -10.99 1.95
C LEU A 120 12.72 -11.72 1.75
N ASN A 121 13.83 -11.01 1.97
CA ASN A 121 15.13 -11.67 2.18
C ASN A 121 15.08 -12.36 3.53
N THR A 122 14.96 -13.68 3.52
CA THR A 122 15.24 -14.50 4.71
C THR A 122 16.61 -15.12 4.51
N ASP A 123 17.53 -15.01 5.47
CA ASP A 123 18.88 -15.64 5.52
C ASP A 123 18.86 -17.19 5.58
N LYS A 124 17.81 -17.80 5.05
CA LYS A 124 17.54 -19.24 5.08
C LYS A 124 17.80 -19.84 3.70
N THR A 125 18.08 -21.14 3.66
CA THR A 125 18.27 -21.90 2.42
C THR A 125 17.05 -21.74 1.50
N ILE A 126 17.28 -21.17 0.32
CA ILE A 126 16.26 -20.96 -0.71
C ILE A 126 16.41 -22.06 -1.77
N ASN A 127 15.34 -22.80 -2.02
CA ASN A 127 15.23 -23.69 -3.18
C ASN A 127 14.34 -23.06 -4.26
N TYR A 128 14.31 -23.63 -5.46
CA TYR A 128 13.60 -23.09 -6.61
C TYR A 128 12.66 -24.12 -7.24
N ASN A 129 11.40 -23.75 -7.44
CA ASN A 129 10.55 -24.43 -8.42
C ASN A 129 10.61 -23.62 -9.73
N VAL A 130 10.95 -24.28 -10.83
CA VAL A 130 11.12 -23.68 -12.15
C VAL A 130 9.99 -24.16 -13.04
N TYR A 131 9.31 -23.23 -13.68
CA TYR A 131 8.24 -23.50 -14.64
C TYR A 131 8.58 -22.87 -15.98
N SER A 132 8.14 -23.48 -17.07
CA SER A 132 8.10 -22.84 -18.38
C SER A 132 6.98 -21.81 -18.46
N LEU A 133 6.98 -20.99 -19.51
CA LEU A 133 5.98 -19.93 -19.71
C LEU A 133 4.54 -20.45 -19.85
N ASP A 134 4.37 -21.67 -20.36
CA ASP A 134 3.08 -22.38 -20.46
C ASP A 134 2.65 -23.05 -19.13
N GLY A 135 3.42 -22.85 -18.05
CA GLY A 135 3.06 -23.29 -16.70
C GLY A 135 3.47 -24.72 -16.36
N ARG A 136 4.18 -25.43 -17.24
CA ARG A 136 4.70 -26.78 -16.96
C ARG A 136 5.87 -26.71 -15.98
N LEU A 137 5.88 -27.59 -14.98
CA LEU A 137 6.97 -27.71 -14.02
C LEU A 137 8.19 -28.35 -14.69
N ILE A 138 9.31 -27.63 -14.66
CA ILE A 138 10.60 -28.02 -15.24
C ILE A 138 11.55 -28.55 -14.15
N GLY A 139 11.53 -27.95 -12.96
CA GLY A 139 12.35 -28.38 -11.84
C GLY A 139 11.69 -28.07 -10.51
N LYS A 140 11.83 -28.96 -9.53
CA LYS A 140 11.20 -28.83 -8.21
C LYS A 140 12.25 -28.79 -7.12
N SER A 141 12.15 -27.81 -6.24
CA SER A 141 13.04 -27.62 -5.08
C SER A 141 14.52 -27.69 -5.43
N LEU A 142 14.92 -27.09 -6.56
CA LEU A 142 16.31 -27.04 -6.98
C LEU A 142 17.11 -26.15 -6.02
N PRO A 143 18.32 -26.55 -5.60
CA PRO A 143 19.18 -25.70 -4.77
C PRO A 143 19.85 -24.56 -5.56
N SER A 144 19.83 -24.66 -6.90
CA SER A 144 20.46 -23.71 -7.81
C SER A 144 19.70 -23.66 -9.14
N LEU A 145 19.86 -22.54 -9.85
CA LEU A 145 19.35 -22.34 -11.21
C LEU A 145 20.43 -22.57 -12.28
N GLN A 146 21.64 -22.98 -11.87
CA GLN A 146 22.72 -23.33 -12.80
C GLN A 146 22.33 -24.55 -13.65
N GLY A 147 22.68 -24.52 -14.94
CA GLY A 147 22.39 -25.61 -15.88
C GLY A 147 21.02 -25.53 -16.56
N LEU A 148 20.20 -24.52 -16.25
CA LEU A 148 18.99 -24.25 -17.04
C LEU A 148 19.39 -23.88 -18.48
N ALA A 149 18.72 -24.49 -19.46
CA ALA A 149 18.90 -24.15 -20.86
C ALA A 149 18.44 -22.70 -21.14
N LYS A 150 18.98 -22.11 -22.21
CA LYS A 150 18.58 -20.78 -22.67
C LYS A 150 17.07 -20.71 -22.90
N GLY A 151 16.41 -19.69 -22.36
CA GLY A 151 14.96 -19.57 -22.40
C GLY A 151 14.38 -18.66 -21.32
N THR A 152 13.05 -18.54 -21.32
CA THR A 152 12.32 -17.75 -20.32
C THR A 152 11.54 -18.67 -19.39
N TYR A 153 11.66 -18.43 -18.08
CA TYR A 153 11.07 -19.26 -17.04
C TYR A 153 10.34 -18.42 -16.00
N ILE A 154 9.40 -19.06 -15.31
CA ILE A 154 8.82 -18.57 -14.06
C ILE A 154 9.50 -19.31 -12.90
N ILE A 155 10.16 -18.57 -12.01
CA ILE A 155 10.91 -19.12 -10.88
C ILE A 155 10.14 -18.81 -9.61
N LYS A 156 9.76 -19.85 -8.85
CA LYS A 156 9.26 -19.70 -7.49
C LYS A 156 10.38 -20.02 -6.49
N LYS A 157 10.79 -19.04 -5.70
CA LYS A 157 11.72 -19.23 -4.57
C LYS A 157 10.93 -19.83 -3.41
N ILE A 158 11.43 -20.93 -2.85
CA ILE A 158 10.78 -21.63 -1.74
C ILE A 158 11.73 -21.80 -0.55
N ASN A 159 11.17 -21.76 0.65
CA ASN A 159 11.88 -21.97 1.91
C ASN A 159 10.92 -22.65 2.89
N ASP A 160 11.36 -23.68 3.59
CA ASP A 160 10.52 -24.48 4.51
C ASP A 160 9.17 -24.88 3.89
N LYS A 161 9.17 -25.24 2.59
CA LYS A 161 8.00 -25.62 1.75
C LYS A 161 7.00 -24.48 1.47
N ARG A 162 7.30 -23.23 1.81
CA ARG A 162 6.49 -22.04 1.47
C ARG A 162 7.11 -21.28 0.30
N VAL A 163 6.27 -20.70 -0.56
CA VAL A 163 6.72 -19.81 -1.66
C VAL A 163 7.01 -18.43 -1.08
N ILE A 164 8.25 -17.97 -1.24
CA ILE A 164 8.71 -16.64 -0.81
C ILE A 164 8.49 -15.61 -1.92
N SER A 165 8.88 -15.95 -3.15
CA SER A 165 8.74 -15.05 -4.28
C SER A 165 8.47 -15.82 -5.56
N THR A 166 7.91 -15.11 -6.54
CA THR A 166 7.76 -15.60 -7.91
C THR A 166 8.28 -14.53 -8.86
N GLU A 167 9.23 -14.88 -9.72
CA GLU A 167 9.86 -13.96 -10.66
C GLU A 167 9.96 -14.57 -12.05
N LYS A 168 9.87 -13.71 -13.08
CA LYS A 168 10.23 -14.09 -14.44
C LYS A 168 11.75 -14.01 -14.58
N LYS A 169 12.39 -15.09 -15.07
CA LYS A 169 13.84 -15.12 -15.34
C LYS A 169 14.12 -15.50 -16.78
N ILE A 170 15.01 -14.75 -17.43
CA ILE A 170 15.52 -15.04 -18.77
C ILE A 170 16.94 -15.59 -18.60
N VAL A 171 17.20 -16.79 -19.12
CA VAL A 171 18.52 -17.41 -19.17
C VAL A 171 19.06 -17.23 -20.59
N GLN A 172 20.19 -16.54 -20.72
CA GLN A 172 20.80 -16.15 -22.00
C GLN A 172 21.90 -17.10 -22.46
#